data_AF-A0A0E9MH74-F1
#
_entry.id   AF-A0A0E9MH74-F1
#
_cell.length_a   1.000
_cell.length_b   1.000
_cell.length_c   1.000
_cell.angle_alpha   90.00
_cell.angle_beta   90.00
_cell.angle_gamma   90.00
#
_symmetry.space_group_name_H-M   'P 1'
#
loop_
_entity.id
_entity.type
_entity.pdbx_description
1 polymer ?
#
loop_
_entity_poly.entity_id
_entity_poly.type
_entity_poly.pdbx_seq_one_letter_code
_entity_poly.pdbx_strand_id
1 'polypeptide(L)'
;MKLFLFLTMLMWGGMATAQTALVVDTANVNMRSGKAENYRIIRVLPPLTEVQVIEIDQDYAKVKAADGETGWVLRKFLATRKKEAENSSQNQAELEAAQKELATARVELANLQHEVEQQHNQPGGSVPTSFLLLLVFSAFAGGVVIGILALRAYYHKRLHGLRI
;
A
#
# COMPACT_ATOMS: atom_id res chain seq x y z
N MET A 1 22.26 62.44 -29.74
CA MET A 1 22.50 61.29 -28.85
C MET A 1 21.39 61.03 -27.82
N LYS A 2 20.36 61.88 -27.68
CA LYS A 2 19.19 61.62 -26.80
C LYS A 2 18.08 60.79 -27.45
N LEU A 3 18.04 60.74 -28.79
CA LEU A 3 17.05 59.98 -29.57
C LEU A 3 17.37 58.48 -29.69
N PHE A 4 18.65 58.11 -29.60
CA PHE A 4 19.09 56.71 -29.69
C PHE A 4 18.83 55.91 -28.40
N LEU A 5 18.70 56.61 -27.26
CA LEU A 5 18.43 56.01 -25.94
C LEU A 5 16.94 55.71 -25.72
N PHE A 6 16.05 56.30 -26.51
CA PHE A 6 14.61 56.02 -26.45
C PHE A 6 14.19 54.79 -27.28
N LEU A 7 14.98 54.41 -28.29
CA LEU A 7 14.66 53.29 -29.18
C LEU A 7 14.99 51.91 -28.57
N THR A 8 16.00 51.84 -27.72
CA THR A 8 16.39 50.59 -27.04
C THR A 8 15.51 50.24 -25.84
N MET A 9 14.69 51.18 -25.36
CA MET A 9 13.76 50.98 -24.24
C MET A 9 12.44 50.32 -24.69
N LEU A 10 12.17 50.25 -25.99
CA LEU A 10 10.98 49.61 -26.56
C LEU A 10 11.13 48.10 -26.79
N MET A 11 12.34 47.56 -26.60
CA MET A 11 12.70 46.16 -26.83
C MET A 11 12.82 45.36 -25.52
N TRP A 12 12.01 45.73 -24.53
CA TRP A 12 11.79 44.93 -23.31
C TRP A 12 10.30 44.63 -23.13
N GLY A 13 9.62 44.30 -24.24
CA GLY A 13 8.28 43.74 -24.19
C GLY A 13 8.35 42.35 -23.56
N GLY A 14 8.06 42.25 -22.26
CA GLY A 14 8.00 40.99 -21.55
C GLY A 14 7.03 40.03 -22.24
N MET A 15 7.52 38.86 -22.64
CA MET A 15 6.67 37.78 -23.11
C MET A 15 5.73 37.38 -21.97
N ALA A 16 4.45 37.71 -22.09
CA ALA A 16 3.43 37.18 -21.21
C ALA A 16 3.27 35.69 -21.49
N THR A 17 3.78 34.85 -20.59
CA THR A 17 3.60 33.40 -20.69
C THR A 17 2.16 33.07 -20.28
N ALA A 18 1.27 32.90 -21.26
CA ALA A 18 -0.08 32.40 -20.99
C ALA A 18 0.02 30.91 -20.60
N GLN A 19 -0.50 30.56 -19.42
CA GLN A 19 -0.50 29.18 -18.94
C GLN A 19 -1.74 28.48 -19.47
N THR A 20 -1.56 27.57 -20.43
CA THR A 20 -2.66 26.75 -20.96
C THR A 20 -3.01 25.64 -19.97
N ALA A 21 -4.30 25.43 -19.71
CA ALA A 21 -4.81 24.29 -18.95
C ALA A 21 -5.88 23.56 -19.74
N LEU A 22 -6.05 22.27 -19.45
CA LEU A 22 -7.10 21.45 -20.02
C LEU A 22 -8.21 21.25 -18.98
N VAL A 23 -9.46 21.24 -19.43
CA VAL A 23 -10.56 20.71 -18.62
C VAL A 23 -10.43 19.19 -18.62
N VAL A 24 -10.04 18.62 -17.48
CA VAL A 24 -9.72 17.17 -17.34
C VAL A 24 -10.87 16.36 -16.77
N ASP A 25 -11.91 17.01 -16.27
CA ASP A 25 -13.09 16.28 -15.83
C ASP A 25 -13.79 15.61 -17.02
N THR A 26 -14.35 14.42 -16.78
CA THR A 26 -15.21 13.67 -17.70
C THR A 26 -16.62 14.26 -17.81
N ALA A 27 -16.97 15.14 -16.87
CA ALA A 27 -18.24 15.84 -16.82
C ALA A 27 -18.15 17.27 -17.37
N ASN A 28 -19.31 17.78 -17.76
CA ASN A 28 -19.49 19.18 -18.16
C ASN A 28 -19.23 20.12 -16.97
N VAL A 29 -18.31 21.07 -17.14
CA VAL A 29 -17.89 21.99 -16.07
C VAL A 29 -18.55 23.35 -16.26
N ASN A 30 -19.14 23.89 -15.19
CA ASN A 30 -19.80 25.19 -15.23
C ASN A 30 -18.78 26.32 -15.08
N MET A 31 -18.74 27.20 -16.08
CA MET A 31 -18.03 28.48 -16.04
C MET A 31 -18.98 29.55 -15.51
N ARG A 32 -18.61 30.18 -14.39
CA ARG A 32 -19.41 31.17 -13.66
C ARG A 32 -18.85 32.58 -13.84
N SER A 33 -19.69 33.59 -13.62
CA SER A 33 -19.26 35.00 -13.70
C SER A 33 -18.36 35.46 -12.53
N GLY A 34 -18.29 34.71 -11.42
CA GLY A 34 -17.53 35.08 -10.24
C GLY A 34 -17.00 33.89 -9.43
N LYS A 35 -16.20 34.18 -8.39
CA LYS A 35 -15.45 33.21 -7.58
C LYS A 35 -16.29 32.51 -6.50
N ALA A 36 -17.57 32.22 -6.77
CA ALA A 36 -18.43 31.48 -5.84
C ALA A 36 -19.59 30.77 -6.55
N GLU A 37 -20.20 29.81 -5.85
CA GLU A 37 -21.26 28.93 -6.37
C GLU A 37 -22.60 29.65 -6.65
N ASN A 38 -22.82 30.80 -6.01
CA ASN A 38 -24.01 31.64 -6.20
C ASN A 38 -23.95 32.54 -7.43
N TYR A 39 -22.79 32.66 -8.09
CA TYR A 39 -22.67 33.44 -9.31
C TYR A 39 -23.30 32.71 -10.49
N ARG A 40 -23.90 33.49 -11.41
CA ARG A 40 -24.56 32.96 -12.61
C ARG A 40 -23.58 32.14 -13.45
N ILE A 41 -24.04 30.98 -13.92
CA ILE A 41 -23.35 30.17 -14.93
C ILE A 41 -23.46 30.92 -16.26
N ILE A 42 -22.32 31.33 -16.80
CA ILE A 42 -22.24 32.01 -18.10
C ILE A 42 -22.06 31.00 -19.23
N ARG A 43 -21.42 29.86 -18.93
CA ARG A 43 -21.22 28.79 -19.91
C ARG A 43 -21.02 27.44 -19.25
N VAL A 44 -21.24 26.39 -20.03
CA VAL A 44 -20.88 25.01 -19.70
C VAL A 44 -19.75 24.58 -20.64
N LEU A 45 -18.61 24.21 -20.08
CA LEU A 45 -17.44 23.75 -20.81
C LEU A 45 -17.48 22.21 -20.89
N PRO A 46 -17.44 21.61 -22.09
CA PRO A 46 -17.36 20.17 -22.22
C PRO A 46 -16.00 19.63 -21.74
N PRO A 47 -15.92 18.31 -21.45
CA PRO A 47 -14.65 17.65 -21.15
C PRO A 47 -13.63 17.84 -22.27
N LEU A 48 -12.34 17.81 -21.95
CA LEU A 48 -11.22 18.00 -22.88
C LEU A 48 -11.20 19.37 -23.60
N THR A 49 -11.93 20.36 -23.11
CA THR A 49 -11.85 21.72 -23.64
C THR A 49 -10.54 22.38 -23.22
N GLU A 50 -9.78 22.90 -24.18
CA GLU A 50 -8.62 23.75 -23.91
C GLU A 50 -9.06 25.13 -23.45
N VAL A 51 -8.50 25.57 -22.32
CA VAL A 51 -8.75 26.91 -21.77
C VAL A 51 -7.44 27.57 -21.36
N GLN A 52 -7.37 28.89 -21.51
CA GLN A 52 -6.22 29.66 -21.05
C GLN A 52 -6.47 30.10 -19.62
N VAL A 53 -5.59 29.73 -18.69
CA VAL A 53 -5.67 30.19 -17.31
C VAL A 53 -5.05 31.58 -17.21
N ILE A 54 -5.87 32.55 -16.81
CA ILE A 54 -5.45 33.95 -16.62
C ILE A 54 -5.02 34.19 -15.18
N GLU A 55 -5.78 33.66 -14.22
CA GLU A 55 -5.58 33.89 -12.79
C GLU A 55 -5.96 32.62 -12.02
N ILE A 56 -5.17 32.27 -11.01
CA ILE A 56 -5.48 31.17 -10.09
C ILE A 56 -5.69 31.78 -8.71
N ASP A 57 -6.84 31.52 -8.13
CA ASP A 57 -7.17 31.80 -6.73
C ASP A 57 -7.18 30.48 -5.94
N GLN A 58 -7.61 30.51 -4.67
CA GLN A 58 -7.64 29.32 -3.78
C GLN A 58 -8.38 28.13 -4.41
N ASP A 59 -9.69 28.28 -4.63
CA ASP A 59 -10.55 27.22 -5.15
C ASP A 59 -11.00 27.43 -6.60
N TYR A 60 -10.84 28.65 -7.12
CA TYR A 60 -11.30 29.05 -8.44
C TYR A 60 -10.14 29.52 -9.31
N ALA A 61 -10.23 29.28 -10.61
CA ALA A 61 -9.33 29.82 -11.60
C ALA A 61 -10.14 30.61 -12.63
N LYS A 62 -9.62 31.79 -12.98
CA LYS A 62 -10.13 32.59 -14.08
C LYS A 62 -9.57 32.03 -15.37
N VAL A 63 -10.47 31.62 -16.25
CA VAL A 63 -10.12 31.01 -17.53
C VAL A 63 -10.72 31.82 -18.68
N LYS A 64 -10.02 31.82 -19.80
CA LYS A 64 -10.49 32.34 -21.09
C LYS A 64 -10.75 31.18 -22.02
N ALA A 65 -11.99 31.08 -22.50
CA ALA A 65 -12.40 30.11 -23.50
C ALA A 65 -11.92 30.54 -24.90
N ALA A 66 -11.99 29.62 -25.86
CA ALA A 66 -11.48 29.82 -27.23
C ALA A 66 -12.16 30.97 -27.99
N ASP A 67 -13.43 31.27 -27.68
CA ASP A 67 -14.18 32.40 -28.23
C ASP A 67 -13.86 33.75 -27.55
N GLY A 68 -12.96 33.75 -26.57
CA GLY A 68 -12.52 34.93 -25.86
C GLY A 68 -13.35 35.29 -24.63
N GLU A 69 -14.44 34.55 -24.36
CA GLU A 69 -15.22 34.74 -23.14
C GLU A 69 -14.41 34.33 -21.91
N THR A 70 -14.47 35.14 -20.85
CA THR A 70 -13.70 34.93 -19.64
C THR A 70 -14.63 34.67 -18.45
N GLY A 71 -14.31 33.67 -17.65
CA GLY A 71 -15.10 33.31 -16.48
C GLY A 71 -14.28 32.57 -15.43
N TRP A 72 -14.97 32.13 -14.38
CA TRP A 72 -14.39 31.42 -13.24
C TRP A 72 -14.82 29.96 -13.23
N VAL A 73 -13.87 29.07 -13.03
CA VAL A 73 -14.05 27.62 -12.97
C VAL A 73 -13.36 27.08 -11.72
N LEU A 74 -13.91 26.03 -11.11
CA LEU A 74 -13.28 25.39 -9.96
C LEU A 74 -11.95 24.75 -10.36
N ARG A 75 -10.88 25.06 -9.61
CA ARG A 75 -9.50 24.63 -9.87
C ARG A 75 -9.36 23.11 -9.93
N LYS A 76 -10.17 22.37 -9.17
CA LYS A 76 -10.15 20.90 -9.13
C LYS A 76 -10.47 20.24 -10.48
N PHE A 77 -11.19 20.94 -11.36
CA PHE A 77 -11.58 20.43 -12.68
C PHE A 77 -10.62 20.83 -13.81
N LEU A 78 -9.61 21.63 -13.48
CA LEU A 78 -8.56 22.03 -14.41
C LEU A 78 -7.31 21.22 -14.09
N ALA A 79 -6.78 20.54 -15.09
CA ALA A 79 -5.41 20.06 -14.99
C ALA A 79 -4.50 21.00 -15.77
N THR A 80 -3.48 21.47 -15.06
CA THR A 80 -2.38 22.19 -15.68
C THR A 80 -1.27 21.18 -15.94
N ARG A 81 -0.59 21.31 -17.09
CA ARG A 81 0.55 20.46 -17.47
C ARG A 81 1.57 20.25 -16.32
N LYS A 82 1.77 21.26 -15.48
CA LYS A 82 2.65 21.19 -14.31
C LYS A 82 2.17 20.16 -13.27
N LYS A 83 0.88 20.18 -12.93
CA LYS A 83 0.28 19.29 -11.92
C LYS A 83 0.22 17.85 -12.40
N GLU A 84 -0.01 17.64 -13.70
CA GLU A 84 0.03 16.30 -14.32
C GLU A 84 1.44 15.70 -14.27
N ALA A 85 2.48 16.48 -14.54
CA ALA A 85 3.87 16.03 -14.44
C ALA A 85 4.24 15.66 -13.00
N GLU A 86 3.85 16.48 -12.02
CA GLU A 86 4.06 16.22 -10.59
C GLU A 86 3.36 14.92 -10.14
N ASN A 87 2.07 14.77 -10.43
CA ASN A 87 1.32 13.56 -10.08
C ASN A 87 1.89 12.31 -10.75
N SER A 88 2.29 12.41 -12.03
CA SER A 88 2.88 11.28 -12.76
C SER A 88 4.18 10.81 -12.10
N SER A 89 5.03 11.74 -11.68
CA SER A 89 6.28 11.41 -10.98
C SER A 89 6.06 10.76 -9.61
N GLN A 90 5.05 11.21 -8.87
CA GLN A 90 4.68 10.65 -7.57
C GLN A 90 4.14 9.22 -7.72
N ASN A 91 3.22 9.01 -8.65
CA ASN A 91 2.67 7.68 -8.93
C ASN A 91 3.76 6.70 -9.34
N GLN A 92 4.72 7.13 -10.17
CA GLN A 92 5.82 6.28 -10.62
C GLN A 92 6.73 5.85 -9.45
N ALA A 93 7.04 6.77 -8.55
CA ALA A 93 7.82 6.48 -7.35
C ALA A 93 7.08 5.53 -6.38
N GLU A 94 5.77 5.68 -6.22
CA GLU A 94 4.93 4.80 -5.39
C GLU A 94 4.87 3.38 -5.95
N LEU A 95 4.72 3.23 -7.27
CA LEU A 95 4.77 1.91 -7.92
C LEU A 95 6.13 1.21 -7.73
N GLU A 96 7.23 1.95 -7.86
CA GLU A 96 8.57 1.39 -7.64
C GLU A 96 8.80 0.98 -6.19
N ALA A 97 8.29 1.73 -5.23
CA ALA A 97 8.37 1.38 -3.81
C ALA A 97 7.56 0.11 -3.50
N ALA A 98 6.32 0.02 -3.99
CA ALA A 98 5.47 -1.15 -3.82
C ALA A 98 6.06 -2.41 -4.49
N GLN A 99 6.67 -2.27 -5.66
CA GLN A 99 7.35 -3.39 -6.34
C GLN A 99 8.57 -3.88 -5.57
N LYS A 100 9.35 -2.98 -4.97
CA LYS A 100 10.48 -3.34 -4.11
C LYS A 100 10.03 -4.09 -2.87
N GLU A 101 8.96 -3.62 -2.22
CA GLU A 101 8.37 -4.28 -1.05
C GLU A 101 7.88 -5.70 -1.37
N LEU A 102 7.21 -5.89 -2.51
CA LEU A 102 6.81 -7.21 -2.99
C LEU A 102 8.02 -8.11 -3.28
N ALA A 103 9.09 -7.56 -3.85
CA ALA A 103 10.31 -8.31 -4.10
C ALA A 103 10.97 -8.77 -2.79
N THR A 104 11.04 -7.91 -1.77
CA THR A 104 11.59 -8.27 -0.47
C THR A 104 10.73 -9.32 0.25
N ALA A 105 9.41 -9.15 0.24
CA ALA A 105 8.49 -10.12 0.84
C ALA A 105 8.59 -11.51 0.18
N ARG A 106 8.73 -11.56 -1.15
CA ARG A 106 8.93 -12.82 -1.89
C ARG A 106 10.23 -13.51 -1.53
N VAL A 107 11.32 -12.76 -1.38
CA VAL A 107 12.62 -13.31 -0.97
C VAL A 107 12.55 -13.85 0.47
N GLU A 108 11.89 -13.13 1.37
CA GLU A 108 11.68 -13.58 2.76
C GLU A 108 10.89 -14.88 2.83
N LEU A 109 9.80 -14.99 2.07
CA LEU A 109 9.01 -16.22 1.97
C LEU A 109 9.83 -17.40 1.42
N ALA A 110 10.67 -17.17 0.40
CA ALA A 110 11.54 -18.21 -0.14
C ALA A 110 12.56 -18.69 0.90
N ASN A 111 13.12 -17.78 1.70
CA ASN A 111 14.06 -18.14 2.77
C ASN A 111 13.37 -18.96 3.87
N LEU A 112 12.17 -18.57 4.30
CA LEU A 112 11.39 -19.32 5.29
C LEU A 112 11.00 -20.71 4.77
N GLN A 113 10.64 -20.83 3.48
CA GLN A 113 10.38 -22.12 2.86
C GLN A 113 11.61 -23.04 2.92
N HIS A 114 12.78 -22.51 2.58
CA HIS A 114 14.03 -23.26 2.69
C HIS A 114 14.38 -23.62 4.15
N GLU A 115 14.12 -22.74 5.11
CA GLU A 115 14.32 -23.04 6.54
C GLU A 115 13.41 -24.20 7.00
N VAL A 116 12.14 -24.20 6.59
CA VAL A 116 11.19 -25.29 6.88
C VAL A 116 11.63 -26.61 6.24
N GLU A 117 12.11 -26.60 5.00
CA GLU A 117 12.65 -27.80 4.34
C GLU A 117 13.90 -28.34 5.04
N GLN A 118 14.78 -27.47 5.52
CA GLN A 118 15.97 -27.88 6.29
C GLN A 118 15.60 -28.47 7.65
N GLN A 119 14.61 -27.89 8.34
CA GLN A 119 14.08 -28.47 9.57
C GLN A 119 13.41 -29.83 9.33
N HIS A 120 12.71 -30.00 8.21
CA HIS A 120 12.09 -31.26 7.84
C HIS A 120 13.13 -32.35 7.50
N ASN A 121 14.29 -31.96 6.94
CA ASN A 121 15.36 -32.88 6.57
C ASN A 121 16.40 -33.10 7.68
N GLN A 122 16.27 -32.45 8.84
CA GLN A 122 16.86 -32.97 10.06
C GLN A 122 16.05 -34.20 10.47
N PRO A 123 16.66 -35.40 10.60
CA PRO A 123 15.97 -36.54 11.19
C PRO A 123 15.63 -36.15 12.62
N GLY A 124 14.40 -35.64 12.83
CA GLY A 124 13.88 -35.25 14.14
C GLY A 124 14.22 -36.38 15.09
N GLY A 125 15.12 -36.09 16.04
CA GLY A 125 16.00 -37.05 16.69
C GLY A 125 15.35 -38.43 16.78
N SER A 126 15.71 -39.31 15.85
CA SER A 126 15.16 -40.67 15.81
C SER A 126 15.64 -41.34 17.08
N VAL A 127 14.82 -41.28 18.13
CA VAL A 127 15.05 -42.07 19.33
C VAL A 127 15.15 -43.49 18.82
N PRO A 128 16.34 -44.12 18.93
CA PRO A 128 16.57 -45.39 18.27
C PRO A 128 15.52 -46.37 18.81
N THR A 129 14.97 -47.22 17.95
CA THR A 129 13.87 -48.13 18.31
C THR A 129 14.21 -49.02 19.50
N SER A 130 15.50 -49.25 19.76
CA SER A 130 16.04 -49.88 20.97
C SER A 130 15.71 -49.12 22.26
N PHE A 131 15.71 -47.78 22.23
CA PHE A 131 15.36 -46.94 23.38
C PHE A 131 13.88 -47.04 23.73
N LEU A 132 13.00 -47.07 22.71
CA LEU A 132 11.56 -47.30 22.91
C LEU A 132 11.28 -48.71 23.47
N LEU A 133 11.96 -49.74 22.96
CA LEU A 133 11.83 -51.10 23.47
C LEU A 133 12.29 -51.21 24.94
N LEU A 134 13.41 -50.57 25.31
CA LEU A 134 13.90 -50.58 26.69
C LEU A 134 12.91 -49.95 27.68
N LEU A 135 12.23 -48.86 27.30
CA LEU A 135 11.20 -48.24 28.13
C LEU A 135 9.97 -49.13 28.32
N VAL A 136 9.56 -49.85 27.28
CA VAL A 136 8.43 -50.80 27.36
C VAL A 136 8.79 -52.00 28.24
N PHE A 137 10.00 -52.55 28.11
CA PHE A 137 10.47 -53.66 28.94
C PHE A 137 10.60 -53.27 30.42
N SER A 138 11.10 -52.06 30.72
CA SER A 138 11.24 -51.60 32.11
C SER A 138 9.88 -51.40 32.79
N ALA A 139 8.90 -50.84 32.07
CA ALA A 139 7.54 -50.69 32.57
C ALA A 139 6.86 -52.05 32.82
N PHE A 140 7.05 -53.04 31.93
CA PHE A 140 6.52 -54.39 32.11
C PHE A 140 7.16 -55.11 33.30
N ALA A 141 8.49 -55.05 33.44
CA ALA A 141 9.20 -55.64 34.56
C ALA A 141 8.77 -55.02 35.90
N GLY A 142 8.62 -53.69 35.95
CA GLY A 142 8.09 -52.99 37.11
C GLY A 142 6.67 -53.45 37.47
N GLY A 143 5.79 -53.57 36.48
CA GLY A 143 4.42 -54.06 36.66
C GLY A 143 4.34 -55.49 37.21
N VAL A 144 5.20 -56.40 36.71
CA VAL A 144 5.24 -57.79 37.21
C VAL A 144 5.71 -57.85 38.67
N VAL A 145 6.74 -57.09 39.03
CA VAL A 145 7.25 -57.05 40.42
C VAL A 145 6.20 -56.48 41.38
N ILE A 146 5.55 -55.38 41.00
CA ILE A 146 4.45 -54.79 41.78
C ILE A 146 3.28 -55.78 41.90
N GLY A 147 2.96 -56.49 40.81
CA GLY A 147 1.91 -57.52 40.80
C GLY A 147 2.21 -58.66 41.76
N ILE A 148 3.44 -59.20 41.77
CA ILE A 148 3.85 -60.27 42.69
C ILE A 148 3.80 -59.80 44.16
N LEU A 149 4.27 -58.58 44.44
CA LEU A 149 4.21 -57.99 45.78
C LEU A 149 2.77 -57.78 46.26
N ALA A 150 1.90 -57.27 45.37
CA ALA A 150 0.48 -57.10 45.64
C ALA A 150 -0.21 -58.45 45.88
N LEU A 151 0.14 -59.49 45.11
CA LEU A 151 -0.37 -60.85 45.29
C LEU A 151 0.02 -61.38 46.67
N ARG A 152 1.30 -61.26 47.05
CA ARG A 152 1.80 -61.70 48.36
C ARG A 152 1.08 -60.98 49.50
N ALA A 153 0.89 -59.66 49.39
CA ALA A 153 0.17 -58.87 50.38
C ALA A 153 -1.32 -59.24 50.46
N TYR A 154 -1.96 -59.49 49.32
CA TYR A 154 -3.35 -59.90 49.23
C TYR A 154 -3.59 -61.27 49.88
N TYR A 155 -2.74 -62.26 49.57
CA TYR A 155 -2.83 -63.59 50.17
C TYR A 155 -2.54 -63.56 51.67
N HIS A 156 -1.56 -62.77 52.13
CA HIS A 156 -1.27 -62.62 53.56
C HIS A 156 -2.48 -62.06 54.34
N LYS A 157 -3.21 -61.10 53.76
CA LYS A 157 -4.38 -60.51 54.42
C LYS A 157 -5.59 -61.44 54.43
N ARG A 158 -5.74 -62.30 53.42
CA ARG A 158 -6.88 -63.21 53.27
C ARG A 158 -6.71 -64.55 54.01
N LEU A 159 -5.49 -64.95 54.34
CA LEU A 159 -5.17 -66.23 55.00
C LEU A 159 -5.18 -66.19 56.54
N HIS A 160 -5.59 -65.09 57.17
CA HIS A 160 -5.80 -65.03 58.64
C HIS A 160 -6.92 -65.95 59.18
N GLY A 161 -7.50 -66.81 58.35
CA GLY A 161 -8.47 -67.83 58.72
C GLY A 161 -8.04 -69.29 58.53
N LEU A 162 -6.84 -69.59 58.02
CA LEU A 162 -6.39 -70.98 57.88
C LEU A 162 -5.07 -71.21 58.64
N ARG A 163 -5.20 -71.75 59.86
CA ARG A 163 -4.10 -72.44 60.54
C ARG A 163 -3.85 -73.74 59.78
N ILE A 164 -2.71 -73.83 59.11
CA ILE A 164 -1.97 -75.08 58.91
C ILE A 164 -0.52 -74.75 59.25
#